data_AF-A0A257KX09-F1
#
_entry.id   AF-A0A257KX09-F1
#
_cell.length_a   1.000
_cell.length_b   1.000
_cell.length_c   1.000
_cell.angle_alpha   90.00
_cell.angle_beta   90.00
_cell.angle_gamma   90.00
#
_symmetry.space_group_name_H-M   'P 1'
#
loop_
_entity.id
_entity.type
_entity.pdbx_description
1 polymer ?
#
loop_
_entity_poly.entity_id
_entity_poly.type
_entity_poly.pdbx_seq_one_letter_code
_entity_poly.pdbx_strand_id
1 'polypeptide(L)'
;MCTERDIDYLDTVLWRGMSNGISLLKARYCLSVMGAASGSSDEQARHLIDCLTTESPTGGTSRAVAEAEADAYEAIHRLSQRMADRSMAAVSGEWDRAKQAVLRWIQAAS
;
A
#
# COMPACT_ATOMS: atom_id res chain seq x y z
N MET A 1 -36.66 -16.16 10.44
CA MET A 1 -35.71 -17.28 10.40
C MET A 1 -34.58 -16.85 9.49
N CYS A 2 -33.38 -16.57 10.01
CA CYS A 2 -32.20 -16.37 9.18
C CYS A 2 -31.75 -17.75 8.68
N THR A 3 -31.53 -17.88 7.38
CA THR A 3 -31.09 -19.15 6.78
C THR A 3 -29.57 -19.30 6.93
N GLU A 4 -29.03 -20.52 6.89
CA GLU A 4 -27.56 -20.75 6.95
C GLU A 4 -26.80 -19.94 5.89
N ARG A 5 -27.41 -19.69 4.72
CA ARG A 5 -26.86 -18.82 3.67
C ARG A 5 -26.70 -17.36 4.09
N ASP A 6 -27.57 -16.85 4.98
CA ASP A 6 -27.48 -15.47 5.47
C ASP A 6 -26.31 -15.33 6.46
N ILE A 7 -25.98 -16.38 7.20
CA ILE A 7 -24.86 -16.41 8.15
C ILE A 7 -23.53 -16.47 7.40
N ASP A 8 -23.39 -17.36 6.40
CA ASP A 8 -22.19 -17.43 5.54
C ASP A 8 -21.94 -16.13 4.77
N TYR A 9 -23.03 -15.48 4.32
CA TYR A 9 -22.94 -14.19 3.64
C TYR A 9 -22.45 -13.08 4.58
N LEU A 10 -23.01 -13.01 5.80
CA LEU A 10 -22.59 -12.04 6.80
C LEU A 10 -21.13 -12.26 7.23
N ASP A 11 -20.70 -13.51 7.43
CA ASP A 11 -19.32 -13.83 7.78
C ASP A 11 -18.34 -13.42 6.67
N THR A 12 -18.68 -13.73 5.41
CA THR A 12 -17.88 -13.32 4.24
C THR A 12 -17.79 -11.79 4.11
N VAL A 13 -18.90 -11.07 4.35
CA VAL A 13 -18.95 -9.61 4.26
C VAL A 13 -18.16 -8.97 5.41
N LEU A 14 -18.29 -9.48 6.64
CA LEU A 14 -17.56 -9.00 7.81
C LEU A 14 -16.06 -9.26 7.65
N TRP A 15 -15.67 -10.44 7.18
CA TRP A 15 -14.28 -10.78 6.93
C TRP A 15 -13.64 -9.90 5.85
N ARG A 16 -14.36 -9.61 4.76
CA ARG A 16 -13.91 -8.64 3.74
C ARG A 16 -13.80 -7.22 4.27
N GLY A 17 -14.75 -6.78 5.09
CA GLY A 17 -14.72 -5.45 5.72
C GLY A 17 -13.50 -5.29 6.64
N MET A 18 -13.22 -6.29 7.47
CA MET A 18 -12.00 -6.30 8.31
C MET A 18 -10.73 -6.31 7.46
N SER A 19 -10.71 -7.10 6.38
CA SER A 19 -9.55 -7.18 5.47
C SER A 19 -9.29 -5.86 4.74
N ASN A 20 -10.33 -5.17 4.27
CA ASN A 20 -10.21 -3.82 3.69
C ASN A 20 -9.68 -2.82 4.74
N GLY A 21 -10.12 -2.92 6.00
CA GLY A 21 -9.61 -2.09 7.10
C GLY A 21 -8.11 -2.31 7.37
N ILE A 22 -7.64 -3.56 7.33
CA ILE A 22 -6.20 -3.88 7.43
C ILE A 22 -5.43 -3.29 6.24
N SER A 23 -5.96 -3.46 5.02
CA SER A 23 -5.35 -2.93 3.80
C SER A 23 -5.26 -1.39 3.85
N LEU A 24 -6.30 -0.70 4.34
CA LEU A 24 -6.30 0.74 4.56
C LEU A 24 -5.22 1.19 5.56
N LEU A 25 -5.03 0.45 6.65
CA LEU A 25 -3.98 0.74 7.64
C LEU A 25 -2.59 0.65 7.01
N LYS A 26 -2.33 -0.38 6.20
CA LYS A 26 -1.07 -0.52 5.46
C LYS A 26 -0.85 0.60 4.44
N ALA A 27 -1.89 0.99 3.71
CA ALA A 27 -1.80 2.08 2.75
C ALA A 27 -1.41 3.41 3.44
N ARG A 28 -2.00 3.69 4.61
CA ARG A 28 -1.65 4.86 5.43
C ARG A 28 -0.24 4.78 6.01
N TYR A 29 0.18 3.58 6.44
CA TYR A 29 1.55 3.35 6.89
C TYR A 29 2.56 3.66 5.77
N CYS A 30 2.34 3.14 4.56
CA CYS A 30 3.18 3.42 3.39
C CYS A 30 3.27 4.94 3.12
N LEU A 31 2.14 5.64 3.12
CA LEU A 31 2.12 7.09 2.92
C LEU A 31 2.90 7.85 3.99
N SER A 32 2.79 7.44 5.26
CA SER A 32 3.52 8.05 6.38
C SER A 32 5.03 7.82 6.25
N VAL A 33 5.46 6.61 5.90
CA VAL A 33 6.89 6.28 5.70
C VAL A 33 7.47 7.07 4.55
N MET A 34 6.76 7.17 3.42
CA MET A 34 7.16 8.05 2.33
C MET A 34 7.29 9.50 2.81
N GLY A 35 6.32 10.01 3.57
CA GLY A 35 6.38 11.35 4.16
C GLY A 35 7.63 11.59 5.01
N ALA A 36 7.99 10.64 5.87
CA ALA A 36 9.21 10.71 6.68
C ALA A 36 10.49 10.68 5.82
N ALA A 37 10.53 9.80 4.82
CA ALA A 37 11.66 9.66 3.91
C ALA A 37 11.90 10.92 3.05
N SER A 38 10.87 11.67 2.68
CA SER A 38 11.03 12.94 1.94
C SER A 38 11.83 14.02 2.68
N GLY A 39 11.84 13.98 4.02
CA GLY A 39 12.59 14.94 4.86
C GLY A 39 13.95 14.42 5.36
N SER A 40 14.33 13.22 4.95
CA SER A 40 15.51 12.51 5.45
C SER A 40 16.72 12.63 4.51
N SER A 41 17.88 12.14 4.93
CA SER A 41 19.03 12.00 4.00
C SER A 41 18.73 10.95 2.91
N ASP A 42 19.44 10.99 1.79
CA ASP A 42 19.26 10.02 0.69
C ASP A 42 19.40 8.57 1.16
N GLU A 43 20.34 8.29 2.06
CA GLU A 43 20.55 6.95 2.64
C GLU A 43 19.37 6.51 3.52
N GLN A 44 18.91 7.39 4.41
CA GLN A 44 17.75 7.11 5.26
C GLN A 44 16.47 6.94 4.44
N ALA A 45 16.27 7.78 3.42
CA ALA A 45 15.15 7.66 2.51
C ALA A 45 15.16 6.33 1.77
N ARG A 46 16.33 5.89 1.28
CA ARG A 46 16.49 4.57 0.64
C ARG A 46 16.15 3.44 1.59
N HIS A 47 16.67 3.47 2.82
CA HIS A 47 16.37 2.46 3.82
C HIS A 47 14.87 2.37 4.14
N LEU A 48 14.23 3.52 4.36
CA LEU A 48 12.79 3.58 4.65
C LEU A 48 11.93 3.04 3.50
N ILE A 49 12.27 3.36 2.25
CA ILE A 49 11.54 2.85 1.08
C ILE A 49 11.79 1.36 0.89
N ASP A 50 13.00 0.86 1.14
CA ASP A 50 13.30 -0.56 1.01
C ASP A 50 12.49 -1.42 2.00
N CYS A 51 12.30 -0.95 3.24
CA CYS A 51 11.44 -1.61 4.22
C CYS A 51 9.99 -1.77 3.76
N LEU A 52 9.47 -0.87 2.92
CA LEU A 52 8.11 -0.99 2.38
C LEU A 52 7.97 -2.11 1.35
N THR A 53 9.07 -2.57 0.75
CA THR A 53 9.04 -3.61 -0.29
C THR A 53 8.90 -5.02 0.28
N THR A 54 9.11 -5.21 1.59
CA THR A 54 9.02 -6.52 2.24
C THR A 54 7.63 -6.87 2.75
N GLU A 55 6.68 -5.94 2.64
CA GLU A 55 5.30 -6.14 3.09
C GLU A 55 4.55 -7.16 2.22
N SER A 56 3.75 -8.00 2.88
CA SER A 56 2.93 -9.00 2.18
C SER A 56 1.57 -8.42 1.78
N PRO A 57 1.01 -8.78 0.61
CA PRO A 57 -0.34 -8.38 0.22
C PRO A 57 -1.40 -8.84 1.23
N THR A 58 -2.45 -8.04 1.39
CA THR A 58 -3.56 -8.31 2.30
C THR A 58 -4.56 -9.26 1.64
N GLY A 59 -4.69 -10.47 2.21
CA GLY A 59 -5.69 -11.44 1.77
C GLY A 59 -7.12 -11.02 2.12
N GLY A 60 -8.09 -11.50 1.36
CA GLY A 60 -9.52 -11.32 1.69
C GLY A 60 -10.11 -9.95 1.42
N THR A 61 -9.36 -9.06 0.77
CA THR A 61 -9.84 -7.74 0.38
C THR A 61 -10.78 -7.82 -0.83
N SER A 62 -11.52 -6.73 -1.07
CA SER A 62 -12.25 -6.59 -2.33
C SER A 62 -11.29 -6.55 -3.53
N ARG A 63 -11.76 -6.95 -4.71
CA ARG A 63 -10.92 -6.94 -5.93
C ARG A 63 -10.30 -5.56 -6.20
N ALA A 64 -11.09 -4.49 -6.05
CA ALA A 64 -10.61 -3.12 -6.26
C ALA A 64 -9.48 -2.73 -5.29
N VAL A 65 -9.57 -3.18 -4.04
CA VAL A 65 -8.53 -2.97 -3.03
C VAL A 65 -7.28 -3.78 -3.36
N ALA A 66 -7.44 -5.06 -3.72
CA ALA A 66 -6.33 -5.93 -4.09
C ALA A 66 -5.56 -5.41 -5.31
N GLU A 67 -6.26 -4.93 -6.34
CA GLU A 67 -5.65 -4.32 -7.54
C GLU A 67 -4.89 -3.05 -7.17
N ALA A 68 -5.50 -2.15 -6.38
CA ALA A 68 -4.85 -0.92 -5.98
C ALA A 68 -3.64 -1.14 -5.03
N GLU A 69 -3.71 -2.14 -4.16
CA GLU A 69 -2.61 -2.59 -3.29
C GLU A 69 -1.44 -3.13 -4.11
N ALA A 70 -1.71 -3.98 -5.11
CA ALA A 70 -0.68 -4.51 -6.01
C ALA A 70 0.00 -3.41 -6.81
N ASP A 71 -0.78 -2.48 -7.39
CA ASP A 71 -0.26 -1.33 -8.14
C ASP A 71 0.63 -0.44 -7.26
N ALA A 72 0.25 -0.23 -6.00
CA ALA A 72 1.02 0.56 -5.05
C ALA A 72 2.35 -0.11 -4.70
N TYR A 73 2.34 -1.41 -4.39
CA TYR A 73 3.57 -2.15 -4.08
C TYR A 73 4.50 -2.24 -5.29
N GLU A 74 3.97 -2.44 -6.50
CA GLU A 74 4.79 -2.42 -7.71
C GLU A 74 5.47 -1.06 -7.90
N ALA A 75 4.74 0.05 -7.70
CA ALA A 75 5.30 1.39 -7.82
C ALA A 75 6.38 1.67 -6.76
N ILE A 76 6.18 1.23 -5.51
CA ILE A 76 7.17 1.33 -4.43
C ILE A 76 8.41 0.48 -4.75
N HIS A 77 8.24 -0.73 -5.27
CA HIS A 77 9.36 -1.59 -5.65
C HIS A 77 10.21 -0.96 -6.76
N ARG A 78 9.56 -0.42 -7.81
CA ARG A 78 10.25 0.31 -8.88
C ARG A 78 10.98 1.55 -8.36
N LEU A 79 10.39 2.26 -7.40
CA LEU A 79 11.06 3.39 -6.73
C LEU A 79 12.30 2.92 -5.98
N SER A 80 12.22 1.87 -5.16
CA SER A 80 13.37 1.32 -4.42
C SER A 80 14.52 0.95 -5.37
N GLN A 81 14.22 0.23 -6.45
CA GLN A 81 15.22 -0.13 -7.47
C GLN A 81 15.90 1.09 -8.09
N ARG A 82 15.15 2.16 -8.36
CA ARG A 82 15.71 3.40 -8.94
C ARG A 82 16.52 4.19 -7.94
N MET A 83 16.19 4.11 -6.66
CA MET A 83 16.92 4.77 -5.58
C MET A 83 18.26 4.13 -5.28
N ALA A 84 18.49 2.84 -5.60
CA ALA A 84 19.70 2.10 -5.25
C ALA A 84 21.00 2.88 -5.49
N ASP A 85 21.13 3.51 -6.65
CA ASP A 85 22.34 4.25 -7.06
C ASP A 85 22.08 5.75 -7.33
N ARG A 86 20.91 6.27 -6.94
CA ARG A 86 20.49 7.64 -7.26
C ARG A 86 20.08 8.42 -6.01
N SER A 87 20.22 9.74 -6.09
CA SER A 87 19.69 10.65 -5.08
C SER A 87 18.17 10.78 -5.18
N MET A 88 17.53 11.23 -4.10
CA MET A 88 16.10 11.49 -4.04
C MET A 88 15.62 12.45 -5.14
N ALA A 89 16.41 13.49 -5.44
CA ALA A 89 16.09 14.46 -6.50
C ALA A 89 15.98 13.79 -7.89
N ALA A 90 16.86 12.82 -8.16
CA ALA A 90 16.93 12.13 -9.45
C ALA A 90 15.79 11.11 -9.67
N VAL A 91 15.01 10.79 -8.63
CA VAL A 91 13.89 9.83 -8.68
C VAL A 91 12.54 10.48 -8.34
N SER A 92 12.46 11.82 -8.38
CA SER A 92 11.25 12.58 -8.02
C SER A 92 10.01 12.19 -8.82
N GLY A 93 10.16 11.82 -10.10
CA GLY A 93 9.05 11.34 -10.92
C GLY A 93 8.52 9.97 -10.47
N GLU A 94 9.41 9.03 -10.13
CA GLU A 94 9.06 7.73 -9.57
C GLU A 94 8.45 7.86 -8.17
N TRP A 95 8.95 8.82 -7.40
CA TRP A 95 8.42 9.16 -6.09
C TRP A 95 6.95 9.58 -6.16
N ASP A 96 6.63 10.52 -7.05
CA ASP A 96 5.26 10.99 -7.25
C ASP A 96 4.35 9.87 -7.75
N ARG A 97 4.84 9.00 -8.64
CA ARG A 97 4.07 7.84 -9.12
C ARG A 97 3.74 6.87 -7.98
N ALA A 98 4.71 6.53 -7.13
CA ALA A 98 4.48 5.67 -5.97
C ALA A 98 3.48 6.30 -5.00
N LYS A 99 3.63 7.60 -4.71
CA LYS A 99 2.71 8.34 -3.84
C LYS A 99 1.28 8.34 -4.38
N GLN A 100 1.11 8.58 -5.68
CA GLN A 100 -0.20 8.56 -6.33
C GLN A 100 -0.83 7.16 -6.34
N ALA A 101 -0.03 6.10 -6.50
CA ALA A 101 -0.53 4.73 -6.38
C ALA A 101 -1.03 4.42 -4.96
N VAL A 102 -0.27 4.80 -3.92
CA VAL A 102 -0.68 4.65 -2.51
C VAL A 102 -1.94 5.45 -2.21
N LEU A 103 -2.08 6.68 -2.73
CA LEU A 103 -3.30 7.47 -2.55
C LEU A 103 -4.54 6.83 -3.18
N ARG A 104 -4.39 6.21 -4.36
CA ARG A 104 -5.47 5.44 -5.00
C ARG A 104 -5.82 4.19 -4.20
N TRP A 105 -4.82 3.52 -3.61
CA TRP A 105 -5.05 2.41 -2.69
C TRP A 105 -5.85 2.84 -1.46
N ILE A 106 -5.50 3.96 -0.81
CA ILE A 106 -6.28 4.53 0.30
C ILE A 106 -7.73 4.77 -0.11
N GLN A 107 -7.97 5.33 -1.29
CA GLN A 107 -9.32 5.59 -1.79
C GLN A 107 -10.12 4.30 -2.03
N ALA A 108 -9.48 3.26 -2.55
CA ALA A 108 -10.14 1.97 -2.78
C ALA A 108 -10.49 1.24 -1.47
N ALA A 109 -9.69 1.43 -0.42
CA ALA A 109 -9.83 0.74 0.86
C ALA A 109 -10.65 1.51 1.93
N SER A 110 -11.02 2.77 1.64
CA SER A 110 -11.87 3.61 2.51
C SER A 110 -13.35 3.36 2.25
#